data_AF-A0A2N1SRB0-F1
#
_entry.id   AF-A0A2N1SRB0-F1
#
_cell.length_a   1.000
_cell.length_b   1.000
_cell.length_c   1.000
_cell.angle_alpha   90.00
_cell.angle_beta   90.00
_cell.angle_gamma   90.00
#
_symmetry.space_group_name_H-M   'P 1'
#
loop_
_entity.id
_entity.type
_entity.pdbx_description
1 polymer ?
#
loop_
_entity_poly.entity_id
_entity_poly.type
_entity_poly.pdbx_seq_one_letter_code
_entity_poly.pdbx_strand_id
1 'polypeptide(L)'
;LGRGYANASGVGNAIIRTAEEKFGITDISFEKADTLSDCLEMLKHIDKGSTCPDLVEGMACPGGCVGGPGTLASPPTAARHVARFVSSAPFEFPVCDKIES
;
A
#
# COMPACT_ATOMS: atom_id res chain seq x y z
N LEU A 1 2.90 -10.36 -1.70
CA LEU A 1 3.53 -9.03 -1.63
C LEU A 1 3.85 -8.53 -3.04
N GLY A 2 3.75 -7.22 -3.28
CA GLY A 2 4.02 -6.60 -4.60
C GLY A 2 2.84 -6.58 -5.58
N ARG A 3 2.13 -7.71 -5.74
CA ARG A 3 1.03 -7.83 -6.73
C ARG A 3 -0.19 -6.93 -6.45
N GLY A 4 -0.31 -6.42 -5.22
CA GLY A 4 -1.43 -5.59 -4.77
C GLY A 4 -1.19 -4.08 -4.82
N TYR A 5 -0.02 -3.61 -5.27
CA TYR A 5 0.39 -2.19 -5.19
C TYR A 5 -0.58 -1.23 -5.88
N ALA A 6 -1.29 -1.68 -6.90
CA ALA A 6 -2.21 -0.84 -7.65
C ALA A 6 -3.47 -0.44 -6.84
N ASN A 7 -3.82 -1.19 -5.79
CA ASN A 7 -4.89 -0.81 -4.87
C ASN A 7 -4.31 0.00 -3.71
N ALA A 8 -5.06 0.98 -3.21
CA ALA A 8 -4.74 1.67 -1.98
C ALA A 8 -4.48 0.69 -0.83
N SER A 9 -3.52 1.03 0.04
CA SER A 9 -2.92 0.21 1.09
C SER A 9 -2.05 -0.95 0.59
N GLY A 10 -1.95 -1.17 -0.73
CA GLY A 10 -1.20 -2.29 -1.30
C GLY A 10 0.32 -2.19 -1.10
N VAL A 11 0.87 -0.97 -1.06
CA VAL A 11 2.31 -0.74 -0.88
C VAL A 11 2.66 -0.77 0.60
N GLY A 12 1.94 -0.01 1.43
CA GLY A 12 2.13 0.07 2.87
C GLY A 12 2.02 -1.30 3.54
N ASN A 13 0.98 -2.07 3.22
CA ASN A 13 0.81 -3.43 3.76
C ASN A 13 1.95 -4.37 3.34
N ALA A 14 2.53 -4.19 2.15
CA ALA A 14 3.65 -5.01 1.73
C ALA A 14 4.95 -4.63 2.45
N ILE A 15 5.17 -3.34 2.73
CA ILE A 15 6.29 -2.87 3.55
C ILE A 15 6.16 -3.43 4.96
N ILE A 16 5.00 -3.24 5.62
CA ILE A 16 4.73 -3.70 6.99
C ILE A 16 4.97 -5.20 7.10
N ARG A 17 4.39 -5.98 6.19
CA ARG A 17 4.56 -7.43 6.23
C ARG A 17 5.98 -7.88 5.94
N THR A 18 6.71 -7.18 5.06
CA THR A 18 8.14 -7.47 4.87
C THR A 18 8.95 -7.13 6.12
N ALA A 19 8.62 -6.02 6.79
CA ALA A 19 9.26 -5.60 8.03
C ALA A 19 9.08 -6.63 9.15
N GLU A 20 7.85 -7.14 9.30
CA GLU A 20 7.52 -8.19 10.26
C GLU A 20 8.28 -9.49 9.95
N GLU A 21 8.18 -9.99 8.72
CA GLU A 21 8.63 -11.35 8.40
C GLU A 21 10.14 -11.45 8.19
N LYS A 22 10.78 -10.39 7.70
CA LYS A 22 12.22 -10.37 7.44
C LYS A 22 13.03 -9.76 8.56
N PHE A 23 12.47 -8.82 9.31
CA PHE A 23 13.20 -8.03 10.30
C PHE A 23 12.60 -8.11 11.72
N GLY A 24 11.47 -8.80 11.91
CA GLY A 24 10.80 -8.92 13.21
C GLY A 24 10.27 -7.60 13.75
N ILE A 25 10.07 -6.58 12.90
CA ILE A 25 9.56 -5.27 13.30
C ILE A 25 8.04 -5.33 13.33
N THR A 26 7.44 -5.20 14.51
CA THR A 26 5.99 -5.17 14.73
C THR A 26 5.52 -3.77 15.12
N ASP A 27 4.20 -3.59 15.24
CA ASP A 27 3.57 -2.37 15.79
C ASP A 27 3.89 -1.06 15.05
N ILE A 28 4.15 -1.16 13.74
CA ILE A 28 4.35 0.00 12.85
C ILE A 28 3.05 0.79 12.75
N SER A 29 3.04 2.01 13.28
CA SER A 29 1.91 2.93 13.12
C SER A 29 1.82 3.40 11.66
N PHE A 30 0.67 3.13 11.03
CA PHE A 30 0.48 3.33 9.61
C PHE A 30 -0.69 4.27 9.34
N GLU A 31 -0.41 5.39 8.67
CA GLU A 31 -1.42 6.35 8.21
C GLU A 31 -1.52 6.30 6.68
N LYS A 32 -2.72 6.51 6.14
CA LYS A 32 -2.95 6.48 4.70
C LYS A 32 -3.92 7.56 4.25
N ALA A 33 -3.71 8.04 3.03
CA ALA A 33 -4.56 9.02 2.38
C ALA A 33 -4.77 8.67 0.89
N ASP A 34 -5.99 8.83 0.42
CA ASP A 34 -6.38 8.65 -0.98
C ASP A 34 -6.78 10.00 -1.57
N THR A 35 -6.38 10.29 -2.80
CA THR A 35 -6.40 11.63 -3.43
C THR A 35 -5.28 12.58 -3.01
N LEU A 36 -4.89 13.47 -3.92
CA LEU A 36 -3.87 14.48 -3.67
C LEU A 36 -4.27 15.45 -2.53
N SER A 37 -5.55 15.80 -2.43
CA SER A 37 -6.06 16.69 -1.39
C SER A 37 -5.88 16.07 0.00
N ASP A 38 -6.27 14.81 0.18
CA ASP A 38 -6.15 14.13 1.48
C ASP A 38 -4.68 13.86 1.83
N CYS A 39 -3.84 13.58 0.83
CA CYS A 39 -2.39 13.48 1.03
C CYS A 39 -1.80 14.78 1.59
N LEU A 40 -2.23 15.93 1.08
CA LEU A 40 -1.78 17.23 1.58
C LEU A 40 -2.28 17.49 3.01
N GLU A 41 -3.51 17.12 3.34
CA GLU A 41 -4.02 17.26 4.72
C GLU A 41 -3.27 16.36 5.70
N MET A 42 -3.04 15.09 5.35
CA MET A 42 -2.20 14.17 6.15
C MET A 42 -0.81 14.78 6.40
N LEU A 43 -0.14 15.27 5.35
CA LEU A 43 1.18 15.90 5.49
C LEU A 43 1.14 17.16 6.37
N LYS A 44 0.08 17.97 6.30
CA LYS A 44 -0.09 19.13 7.21
C LYS A 44 -0.28 18.72 8.66
N HIS A 45 -0.98 17.62 8.93
CA HIS A 45 -1.14 17.09 10.29
C HIS A 45 0.20 16.62 10.85
N ILE A 46 1.02 15.97 10.03
CA ILE A 46 2.37 15.53 10.39
C ILE A 46 3.29 16.72 10.63
N ASP A 47 3.30 17.71 9.73
CA ASP A 47 4.12 18.93 9.85
C ASP A 47 3.79 19.73 11.12
N LYS A 48 2.52 19.76 11.52
CA LYS A 48 2.06 20.38 12.78
C LYS A 48 2.35 19.54 14.03
N GLY A 49 2.87 18.31 13.88
CA GLY A 49 3.06 17.35 14.97
C GLY A 49 1.75 16.82 15.57
N SER A 50 0.63 16.90 14.83
CA SER A 50 -0.66 16.36 15.27
C SER A 50 -0.72 14.83 15.18
N THR A 51 -0.04 14.27 14.18
CA THR A 51 0.20 12.82 14.05
C THR A 51 1.69 12.59 13.78
N CYS A 52 2.22 11.45 14.20
CA CYS A 52 3.61 11.05 13.95
C CYS A 52 3.68 9.55 13.67
N PRO A 53 3.11 9.09 12.53
CA PRO A 53 3.13 7.68 12.16
C PRO A 53 4.54 7.23 11.72
N ASP A 54 4.86 5.96 11.94
CA ASP A 54 6.10 5.33 11.50
C ASP A 54 6.16 5.17 9.98
N LEU A 55 4.99 4.95 9.36
CA LEU A 55 4.81 4.79 7.92
C LEU A 55 3.60 5.56 7.43
N VAL A 56 3.74 6.21 6.28
CA VAL A 56 2.63 6.85 5.57
C VAL A 56 2.53 6.36 4.14
N GLU A 57 1.30 6.19 3.65
CA GLU A 57 1.02 5.93 2.23
C GLU A 57 0.07 6.99 1.68
N GLY A 58 0.49 7.68 0.61
CA GLY A 58 -0.33 8.63 -0.11
C GLY A 58 -0.59 8.17 -1.54
N MET A 59 -1.87 8.12 -1.95
CA MET A 59 -2.27 7.82 -3.32
C MET A 59 -2.88 9.06 -3.96
N ALA A 60 -2.30 9.55 -5.06
CA ALA A 60 -2.83 10.76 -5.73
C ALA A 60 -4.24 10.56 -6.32
N CYS A 61 -4.60 9.32 -6.67
CA CYS A 61 -5.91 8.96 -7.21
C CYS A 61 -6.77 8.22 -6.18
N PRO A 62 -8.10 8.34 -6.22
CA PRO A 62 -8.98 7.64 -5.29
C PRO A 62 -8.79 6.11 -5.39
N GLY A 63 -8.48 5.45 -4.27
CA GLY A 63 -8.32 4.00 -4.21
C GLY A 63 -7.03 3.46 -4.86
N GLY A 64 -6.06 4.32 -5.17
CA GLY A 64 -4.76 3.94 -5.74
C GLY A 64 -4.70 4.04 -7.26
N CYS A 65 -3.71 3.36 -7.86
CA CYS A 65 -3.50 3.37 -9.32
C CYS A 65 -4.73 2.89 -10.11
N VAL A 66 -5.55 1.99 -9.54
CA VAL A 66 -6.82 1.53 -10.15
C VAL A 66 -7.88 2.62 -10.28
N GLY A 67 -7.75 3.74 -9.59
CA GLY A 67 -8.57 4.94 -9.77
C GLY A 67 -7.93 5.97 -10.69
N GLY A 68 -6.80 5.65 -11.33
CA GLY A 68 -6.06 6.57 -12.17
C GLY A 68 -6.78 6.87 -13.50
N PRO A 69 -6.43 8.00 -14.16
CA PRO A 69 -7.12 8.46 -15.37
C PRO A 69 -6.98 7.52 -16.58
N GLY A 70 -5.98 6.63 -16.57
CA GLY A 70 -5.81 5.60 -17.61
C GLY A 70 -6.64 4.33 -17.39
N THR A 71 -7.44 4.25 -16.32
CA THR A 71 -8.23 3.06 -16.01
C THR A 71 -9.45 2.99 -16.91
N LEU A 72 -9.55 1.92 -17.71
CA LEU A 72 -10.67 1.72 -18.64
C LEU A 72 -11.93 1.14 -17.98
N ALA A 73 -11.76 0.39 -16.90
CA ALA A 73 -12.86 -0.17 -16.12
C ALA A 73 -13.27 0.80 -14.99
N SER A 74 -14.47 0.62 -14.43
CA SER A 74 -14.83 1.37 -13.22
C SER A 74 -13.86 1.04 -12.07
N PRO A 75 -13.49 2.00 -11.21
CA PRO A 75 -12.52 1.77 -10.14
C PRO A 75 -12.83 0.56 -9.25
N PRO A 76 -14.09 0.29 -8.84
CA PRO A 76 -14.41 -0.92 -8.07
C PRO A 76 -14.13 -2.22 -8.84
N THR A 77 -14.33 -2.22 -10.15
CA THR A 77 -14.07 -3.40 -11.01
C THR A 77 -12.57 -3.59 -11.22
N ALA A 78 -11.83 -2.52 -11.48
CA ALA A 78 -10.37 -2.56 -11.57
C ALA A 78 -9.75 -3.07 -10.25
N ALA A 79 -10.21 -2.56 -9.10
CA ALA A 79 -9.76 -3.02 -7.79
C ALA A 79 -10.01 -4.51 -7.56
N ARG A 80 -11.18 -5.02 -7.97
CA ARG A 80 -11.51 -6.45 -7.92
C ARG A 80 -10.62 -7.30 -8.83
N HIS A 81 -10.30 -6.82 -10.03
CA HIS A 81 -9.38 -7.52 -10.94
C HIS A 81 -7.98 -7.63 -10.32
N VAL A 82 -7.48 -6.56 -9.70
CA VAL A 82 -6.20 -6.59 -8.97
C VAL A 82 -6.28 -7.56 -7.79
N ALA A 83 -7.36 -7.54 -6.99
CA ALA A 83 -7.53 -8.47 -5.87
C ALA A 83 -7.54 -9.94 -6.32
N ARG A 84 -8.23 -10.25 -7.43
CA ARG A 84 -8.23 -11.59 -8.03
C ARG A 84 -6.84 -11.99 -8.53
N PHE A 85 -6.11 -11.06 -9.14
CA PHE A 85 -4.73 -11.30 -9.56
C PHE A 85 -3.83 -11.62 -8.37
N VAL A 86 -3.95 -10.85 -7.27
CA VAL A 86 -3.23 -11.12 -6.01
C VAL A 86 -3.54 -12.52 -5.49
N SER A 87 -4.81 -12.92 -5.42
CA SER A 87 -5.21 -14.24 -4.91
C SER A 87 -4.80 -15.42 -5.81
N SER A 88 -4.53 -15.16 -7.10
CA SER A 88 -4.09 -16.21 -8.04
C SER A 88 -2.60 -16.57 -7.89
N ALA A 89 -1.87 -15.84 -7.05
CA ALA A 89 -0.45 -16.05 -6.84
C ALA A 89 -0.17 -17.39 -6.13
N PRO A 90 0.72 -18.24 -6.67
CA PRO A 90 1.10 -19.49 -6.00
C PRO A 90 1.96 -19.27 -4.76
N PHE A 91 2.59 -18.09 -4.65
CA PHE A 91 3.45 -17.71 -3.54
C PHE A 91 3.10 -16.31 -3.06
N GLU A 92 3.08 -16.16 -1.75
CA GLU A 92 2.76 -14.90 -1.10
C GLU A 92 3.96 -13.95 -1.11
N PHE A 93 5.17 -14.45 -0.88
CA PHE A 93 6.39 -13.65 -0.97
C PHE A 93 7.05 -13.80 -2.34
N PRO A 94 7.72 -12.74 -2.85
CA PRO A 94 8.64 -12.93 -3.97
C PRO A 94 9.72 -13.91 -3.53
N VAL A 95 9.92 -14.96 -4.32
CA VAL A 95 11.03 -15.91 -4.13
C VAL A 95 12.32 -15.15 -4.39
N CYS A 96 12.95 -14.69 -3.31
CA CYS A 96 14.35 -14.34 -3.31
C CYS A 96 14.96 -15.37 -2.38
N ASP A 97 15.86 -16.19 -2.92
CA ASP A 97 16.49 -17.29 -2.20
C ASP A 97 16.92 -16.88 -0.79
N LYS A 98 16.81 -17.83 0.14
CA LYS A 98 17.24 -17.70 1.53
C LYS A 98 18.55 -16.91 1.58
N ILE A 99 18.50 -15.67 2.07
CA ILE A 99 19.70 -15.06 2.62
C ILE A 99 19.82 -15.73 3.99
N GLU A 100 20.51 -16.87 4.00
CA GLU A 100 20.88 -17.56 5.23
C GLU A 100 21.56 -16.56 6.17
N SER A 101 21.08 -16.56 7.40
CA SER A 101 21.60 -15.81 8.54
C SER A 101 23.04 -16.18 8.86
#